data_AF-A0A8H4V421-F1
#
_entry.id   AF-A0A8H4V421-F1
#
_cell.length_a   1.000
_cell.length_b   1.000
_cell.length_c   1.000
_cell.angle_alpha   90.00
_cell.angle_beta   90.00
_cell.angle_gamma   90.00
#
_symmetry.space_group_name_H-M   'P 1'
#
loop_
_entity.id
_entity.type
_entity.pdbx_description
1 polymer ?
#
loop_
_entity_poly.entity_id
_entity_poly.type
_entity_poly.pdbx_seq_one_letter_code
_entity_poly.pdbx_strand_id
1 'polypeptide(L)'
;MGFSADGLPWVGKLPFSVTSVSKDEGKEGPTIVAQWIAAGYSGEGMVQAWLCGQALGTMILQNDAEIEAEGILDWFPEQMRVTEQRILKSMLPRHLNLTSNMP
;
A
#
# COMPACT_ATOMS: atom_id res chain seq x y z
N MET A 1 11.20 13.13 4.99
CA MET A 1 10.00 12.54 5.64
C MET A 1 9.13 11.94 4.54
N GLY A 2 8.60 10.75 4.74
CA GLY A 2 7.67 10.12 3.79
C GLY A 2 6.23 10.51 4.11
N PHE A 3 5.57 11.22 3.20
CA PHE A 3 4.19 11.68 3.36
C PHE A 3 3.23 10.81 2.54
N SER A 4 2.04 10.58 3.06
CA SER A 4 0.90 10.00 2.36
C SER A 4 -0.15 11.06 2.03
N ALA A 5 -0.99 10.80 1.04
CA ALA A 5 -1.99 11.77 0.55
C ALA A 5 -3.07 12.11 1.59
N ASP A 6 -3.35 11.18 2.52
CA ASP A 6 -4.37 11.30 3.57
C ASP A 6 -3.77 11.38 4.98
N GLY A 7 -2.44 11.48 5.09
CA GLY A 7 -1.73 11.54 6.37
C GLY A 7 -1.61 10.21 7.11
N LEU A 8 -2.22 9.12 6.62
CA LEU A 8 -2.15 7.79 7.23
C LEU A 8 -1.06 6.91 6.59
N PRO A 9 -0.40 6.01 7.33
CA PRO A 9 0.54 5.07 6.75
C PRO A 9 -0.10 4.17 5.67
N TRP A 10 0.69 3.73 4.71
CA TRP A 10 0.34 2.68 3.75
C TRP A 10 0.94 1.36 4.22
N VAL A 11 0.07 0.40 4.53
CA VAL A 11 0.47 -0.92 5.05
C VAL A 11 -0.22 -2.03 4.27
N GLY A 12 0.56 -2.95 3.71
CA GLY A 12 0.04 -4.17 3.09
C GLY A 12 0.61 -4.45 1.70
N LYS A 13 -0.04 -5.38 1.00
CA LYS A 13 0.34 -5.82 -0.35
C LYS A 13 -0.02 -4.76 -1.37
N LEU A 14 0.91 -4.45 -2.26
CA LEU A 14 0.63 -3.57 -3.40
C LEU A 14 -0.16 -4.35 -4.47
N PRO A 15 -1.27 -3.78 -4.98
CA PRO A 15 -1.99 -4.39 -6.08
C PRO A 15 -1.17 -4.31 -7.37
N PHE A 16 -1.46 -5.22 -8.31
CA PHE A 16 -0.77 -5.27 -9.59
C PHE A 16 -0.90 -3.98 -10.42
N SER A 17 -1.96 -3.21 -10.19
CA SER A 17 -2.20 -1.91 -10.85
C SER A 17 -1.09 -0.88 -10.61
N VAL A 18 -0.34 -1.00 -9.51
CA VAL A 18 0.73 -0.08 -9.13
C VAL A 18 2.11 -0.71 -9.03
N THR A 19 2.24 -2.01 -9.32
CA THR A 19 3.53 -2.68 -9.37
C THR A 19 4.03 -2.77 -10.81
N SER A 20 5.29 -2.41 -11.02
CA SER A 20 5.97 -2.70 -12.27
C SER A 20 6.40 -4.17 -12.30
N VAL A 21 6.24 -4.80 -13.46
CA VAL A 21 6.85 -6.09 -13.76
C VAL A 21 8.36 -5.88 -13.89
N SER A 22 9.15 -6.48 -13.01
CA SER A 22 10.60 -6.57 -13.20
C SER A 22 10.91 -7.63 -14.25
N LYS A 23 11.58 -7.25 -15.34
CA LYS A 23 12.30 -8.21 -16.17
C LYS A 23 13.56 -8.61 -15.40
N ASP A 24 13.58 -9.81 -14.83
CA ASP A 24 14.84 -10.41 -14.40
C ASP A 24 15.67 -10.69 -15.66
N GLU A 25 16.86 -10.08 -15.76
CA GLU A 25 17.85 -10.43 -16.79
C GLU A 25 18.29 -11.88 -16.56
N GLY A 26 17.65 -12.82 -17.27
CA GLY A 26 17.97 -14.25 -17.21
C GLY A 26 16.78 -15.20 -17.05
N LYS A 27 15.56 -14.69 -16.86
CA LYS A 27 14.33 -15.52 -16.88
C LYS A 27 13.45 -15.15 -18.07
N GLU A 28 13.05 -16.14 -18.86
CA GLU A 28 12.05 -15.94 -19.92
C GLU A 28 10.68 -15.68 -19.29
N GLY A 29 10.29 -14.41 -19.24
CA GLY A 29 8.93 -14.00 -18.87
C GLY A 29 8.88 -12.93 -17.78
N PRO A 30 7.72 -12.26 -17.63
CA PRO A 30 7.50 -11.30 -16.56
C PRO A 30 7.54 -12.00 -15.19
N THR A 31 8.57 -11.74 -14.37
CA THR A 31 8.57 -12.19 -12.97
C THR A 31 7.60 -11.29 -12.18
N ILE A 32 6.46 -11.85 -11.78
CA ILE A 32 5.51 -11.16 -10.90
C ILE A 32 5.97 -11.37 -9.46
N VAL A 33 6.62 -10.36 -8.89
CA VAL A 33 6.99 -10.33 -7.47
C VAL A 33 5.93 -9.60 -6.65
N ALA A 34 5.48 -10.22 -5.56
CA ALA A 34 4.60 -9.56 -4.60
C ALA A 34 5.39 -8.46 -3.88
N GLN A 35 4.95 -7.22 -4.04
CA GLN A 35 5.54 -6.07 -3.36
C GLN A 35 4.68 -5.69 -2.16
N TRP A 36 5.35 -5.33 -1.06
CA TRP A 36 4.75 -5.05 0.23
C TRP A 36 5.27 -3.71 0.75
N ILE A 37 4.43 -2.95 1.44
CA ILE A 37 4.78 -1.62 1.94
C ILE A 37 4.32 -1.43 3.39
N ALA A 38 5.13 -0.71 4.16
CA ALA A 38 4.79 -0.13 5.46
C ALA A 38 5.51 1.23 5.56
N ALA A 39 4.94 2.26 4.92
CA ALA A 39 5.59 3.55 4.73
C ALA A 39 4.60 4.72 4.69
N GLY A 40 5.09 5.94 4.46
CA GLY A 40 4.24 7.13 4.38
C GLY A 40 3.69 7.59 5.73
N TYR A 41 4.47 7.43 6.80
CA TYR A 41 4.05 7.72 8.18
C TYR A 41 3.76 9.20 8.47
N SER A 42 4.03 10.12 7.54
CA SER A 42 3.64 11.54 7.63
C SER A 42 4.07 12.26 8.92
N GLY A 43 5.20 11.86 9.51
CA GLY A 43 5.74 12.41 10.76
C GLY A 43 5.51 11.53 11.99
N GLU A 44 4.57 10.59 11.92
CA GLU A 44 4.14 9.75 13.06
C GLU A 44 4.83 8.37 13.11
N GLY A 45 6.02 8.27 12.50
CA GLY A 45 6.72 6.99 12.34
C GLY A 45 7.11 6.34 13.67
N MET A 46 7.52 7.14 14.66
CA MET A 46 7.94 6.63 15.98
C MET A 46 6.84 5.85 16.70
N VAL A 47 5.59 6.29 16.56
CA VAL A 47 4.44 5.68 17.23
C VAL A 47 3.89 4.51 16.41
N GLN A 48 3.85 4.66 15.08
CA GLN A 48 3.11 3.77 14.20
C GLN A 48 3.96 2.62 13.62
N ALA A 49 5.27 2.82 13.41
CA ALA A 49 6.08 1.91 12.62
C ALA A 49 6.15 0.49 13.20
N TRP A 50 6.20 0.36 14.53
CA TRP A 50 6.25 -0.96 15.18
C TRP A 50 5.00 -1.79 14.87
N LEU A 51 3.81 -1.27 15.19
CA LEU A 51 2.55 -2.00 14.96
C LEU A 51 2.27 -2.18 13.47
N CYS A 52 2.60 -1.20 12.62
CA CYS A 52 2.49 -1.36 11.17
C CYS A 52 3.39 -2.49 10.64
N GLY A 53 4.61 -2.62 11.18
CA GLY A 53 5.53 -3.72 10.84
C GLY A 53 5.01 -5.08 11.28
N GLN A 54 4.45 -5.17 12.49
CA GLN A 54 3.81 -6.40 12.96
C GLN A 54 2.62 -6.79 12.08
N ALA A 55 1.72 -5.85 11.79
CA ALA A 55 0.58 -6.10 10.91
C ALA A 55 1.04 -6.55 9.51
N LEU A 56 2.06 -5.90 8.93
CA LEU A 56 2.61 -6.29 7.63
C LEU A 56 3.18 -7.70 7.66
N GLY A 57 3.97 -8.04 8.68
CA GLY A 57 4.55 -9.38 8.84
C GLY A 57 3.47 -10.45 8.94
N THR A 58 2.40 -10.20 9.72
CA THR A 58 1.24 -11.08 9.76
C THR A 58 0.59 -11.24 8.38
N MET A 59 0.36 -10.16 7.63
CA MET A 59 -0.22 -10.25 6.29
C MET A 59 0.63 -11.09 5.32
N ILE A 60 1.97 -11.01 5.42
CA ILE A 60 2.89 -11.81 4.61
C ILE A 60 2.78 -13.30 4.97
N LEU A 61 2.85 -13.64 6.26
CA LEU A 61 2.73 -15.03 6.72
C LEU A 61 1.38 -15.65 6.37
N GLN A 62 0.30 -14.87 6.43
CA GLN A 62 -1.03 -15.30 6.00
C GLN A 62 -1.09 -15.54 4.48
N ASN A 63 -0.44 -14.68 3.68
CA ASN A 63 -0.36 -14.84 2.23
C ASN A 63 0.38 -16.14 1.83
N ASP A 64 1.38 -16.53 2.62
CA ASP A 64 2.18 -17.74 2.38
C ASP A 64 1.57 -19.00 3.05
N ALA A 65 0.34 -18.86 3.60
CA ALA A 65 -0.42 -19.90 4.30
C ALA A 65 0.33 -20.53 5.50
N GLU A 66 1.31 -19.81 6.07
CA GLU A 66 2.11 -20.29 7.20
C GLU A 66 1.36 -20.18 8.54
N ILE A 67 0.36 -19.30 8.61
CA ILE A 67 -0.48 -19.10 9.80
C ILE A 67 -1.96 -18.97 9.43
N GLU A 68 -2.84 -19.51 10.28
CA GLU A 68 -4.27 -19.22 10.17
C GLU A 68 -4.57 -17.80 10.66
N ALA A 69 -5.32 -17.08 9.84
CA ALA A 69 -5.36 -15.63 9.82
C ALA A 69 -6.53 -14.99 10.57
N GLU A 70 -7.57 -15.78 10.87
CA GLU A 70 -8.87 -15.26 11.27
C GLU A 70 -8.76 -14.46 12.58
N GLY A 71 -9.24 -13.22 12.56
CA GLY A 71 -9.29 -12.33 13.71
C GLY A 71 -7.97 -11.67 14.13
N ILE A 72 -6.80 -12.13 13.65
CA ILE A 72 -5.50 -11.61 14.11
C ILE A 72 -5.30 -10.13 13.77
N LEU A 73 -5.88 -9.67 12.65
CA LEU A 73 -5.74 -8.30 12.15
C LEU A 73 -6.96 -7.41 12.44
N ASP A 74 -7.89 -7.83 13.32
CA ASP A 74 -9.12 -7.07 13.64
C ASP A 74 -8.82 -5.74 14.34
N TRP A 75 -7.72 -5.67 15.07
CA TRP A 75 -7.26 -4.44 15.70
C TRP A 75 -6.66 -3.44 14.69
N PHE A 76 -6.29 -3.90 13.48
CA PHE A 76 -5.53 -3.08 12.53
C PHE A 76 -6.47 -2.15 11.73
N PRO A 77 -6.24 -0.82 11.74
CA PRO A 77 -7.12 0.12 11.06
C PRO A 77 -7.20 -0.12 9.55
N GLU A 78 -8.42 -0.29 9.03
CA GLU A 78 -8.66 -0.51 7.59
C GLU A 78 -8.19 0.68 6.73
N GLN A 79 -8.24 1.90 7.28
CA GLN A 79 -7.81 3.12 6.61
C GLN A 79 -6.30 3.13 6.32
N MET A 80 -5.51 2.38 7.08
CA MET A 80 -4.06 2.25 6.85
C MET A 80 -3.75 1.15 5.82
N ARG A 81 -4.70 0.28 5.49
CA ARG A 81 -4.49 -0.78 4.50
C ARG A 81 -4.30 -0.21 3.11
N VAL A 82 -3.44 -0.85 2.34
CA VAL A 82 -3.36 -0.63 0.89
C VAL A 82 -4.60 -1.23 0.25
N THR A 83 -5.38 -0.41 -0.45
CA THR A 83 -6.53 -0.83 -1.26
C THR A 83 -6.57 -0.03 -2.56
N GLU A 84 -7.12 -0.62 -3.62
CA GLU A 84 -7.33 0.07 -4.91
C GLU A 84 -8.11 1.37 -4.73
N GLN A 85 -9.15 1.36 -3.89
CA GLN A 85 -9.96 2.54 -3.61
C GLN A 85 -9.15 3.67 -2.97
N ARG A 86 -8.28 3.34 -2.02
CA ARG A 86 -7.44 4.35 -1.35
C ARG A 86 -6.39 4.91 -2.30
N ILE A 87 -5.79 4.06 -3.13
CA ILE A 87 -4.85 4.47 -4.19
C ILE A 87 -5.53 5.46 -5.13
N LEU A 88 -6.72 5.15 -5.65
CA LEU A 88 -7.47 6.01 -6.56
C LEU A 88 -7.75 7.39 -5.95
N LYS A 89 -8.13 7.45 -4.67
CA LYS A 89 -8.37 8.71 -3.95
C LYS A 89 -7.09 9.51 -3.68
N SER A 90 -5.94 8.86 -3.65
CA SER A 90 -4.64 9.49 -3.39
C SER A 90 -4.00 10.11 -4.65
N MET A 91 -4.54 9.82 -5.84
CA MET A 91 -3.99 10.33 -7.08
C MET A 91 -4.45 11.75 -7.38
N LEU A 92 -3.50 12.65 -7.57
CA LEU A 92 -3.77 13.95 -8.16
C LEU A 92 -3.96 13.77 -9.68
N PRO A 93 -5.00 14.39 -10.28
CA PRO A 93 -5.20 14.33 -11.72
C PRO A 93 -4.01 14.96 -12.44
N ARG A 94 -3.49 14.25 -13.45
CA ARG A 94 -2.33 14.71 -14.24
C ARG A 94 -2.60 16.01 -15.00
N HIS A 95 -3.87 16.24 -15.36
CA HIS A 95 -4.32 17.42 -16.07
C HIS A 95 -5.52 18.00 -15.35
N LEU A 96 -5.47 19.30 -15.05
CA LEU A 96 -6.63 20.06 -14.62
C LEU A 96 -7.43 20.41 -15.87
N ASN A 97 -8.60 19.80 -16.04
CA ASN A 97 -9.55 20.24 -17.06
C ASN A 97 -10.18 21.54 -16.57
N LEU A 98 -9.51 22.66 -16.86
CA LEU A 98 -10.04 24.01 -16.68
C LEU A 98 -11.07 24.29 -17.77
N THR A 99 -12.18 23.54 -17.83
CA THR A 99 -13.32 23.97 -18.62
C THR A 99 -13.98 25.11 -17.86
N SER A 100 -13.80 26.30 -18.42
CA SER A 100 -14.37 27.57 -18.03
C SER A 100 -15.89 27.48 -17.90
N ASN A 101 -16.38 27.22 -16.68
CA ASN A 101 -17.62 27.85 -16.23
C ASN A 101 -17.22 29.08 -15.43
N MET A 102 -16.81 30.11 -16.16
CA MET A 102 -16.97 31.48 -15.69
C MET A 102 -18.44 31.83 -15.90
N PRO A 103 -19.16 32.34 -14.88
CA PRO A 103 -20.47 32.95 -15.09
C PRO A 103 -20.38 34.18 -16.00
#